data_AF-A0A7C6FXE9-F1
#
_entry.id   AF-A0A7C6FXE9-F1
#
_cell.length_a   1.000
_cell.length_b   1.000
_cell.length_c   1.000
_cell.angle_alpha   90.00
_cell.angle_beta   90.00
_cell.angle_gamma   90.00
#
_symmetry.space_group_name_H-M   'P 1'
#
loop_
_entity.id
_entity.type
_entity.pdbx_description
1 polymer ?
#
loop_
_entity_poly.entity_id
_entity_poly.type
_entity_poly.pdbx_seq_one_letter_code
_entity_poly.pdbx_strand_id
1 'polypeptide(L)'
;MNNNLNLQTNVALVGTPCHIIAAEKMDHYAEVLGRSPIDFKLGLFCMENFSHLYLKEFLSEKNIKIEDIDEFRVEKGYLWAYLNNGNVFKLPLSQAKSFMRKNCQVCMDYTSELADLSVGSVGSDQGWSTVIARTEKGLRALQKAENEGFIETKPFEESSLNLLTKLAKKKKTENQEEIKKRESVARPVLYRRYINDEEFINEVFSCQFDDLKADVIDIGSCVLCGACYCVCPENIISIEDRRPQLKGNCPPECNLCYMACPRTYLSQEVLNRDLDQKALGDYLKIVSARASNVKGQDGGVVTAILNYLLEDNISEKAVVADKMAENPWKPNAILTSNVEDVKKAAGTKYSACPVFKVLKEYYKKDPQDFRNDSVKEVS
;
A
#
# COMPACT_ATOMS: atom_id res chain seq x y z
N MET A 1 13.65 35.55 9.32
CA MET A 1 14.11 35.02 8.01
C MET A 1 13.18 33.86 7.68
N ASN A 2 12.15 34.15 6.88
CA ASN A 2 11.18 33.16 6.44
C ASN A 2 11.84 32.26 5.40
N ASN A 3 12.25 31.06 5.81
CA ASN A 3 12.57 30.01 4.86
C ASN A 3 11.25 29.52 4.27
N ASN A 4 10.87 30.11 3.13
CA ASN A 4 10.03 29.45 2.14
C ASN A 4 10.74 28.16 1.72
N LEU A 5 10.55 27.07 2.48
CA LEU A 5 10.78 25.73 1.99
C LEU A 5 9.86 25.56 0.78
N ASN A 6 10.42 25.29 -0.40
CA ASN A 6 9.67 24.88 -1.58
C ASN A 6 8.74 23.72 -1.19
N LEU A 7 7.44 24.02 -1.03
CA LEU A 7 6.37 23.08 -0.67
C LEU A 7 5.97 22.18 -1.87
N GLN A 8 6.91 21.86 -2.75
CA GLN A 8 6.65 21.31 -4.08
C GLN A 8 7.49 20.06 -4.38
N THR A 9 7.85 19.28 -3.35
CA THR A 9 8.50 17.99 -3.56
C THR A 9 7.50 16.95 -4.04
N ASN A 10 7.75 16.39 -5.22
CA ASN A 10 6.95 15.32 -5.81
C ASN A 10 7.56 13.95 -5.49
N VAL A 11 6.77 13.08 -4.84
CA VAL A 11 7.21 11.76 -4.40
C VAL A 11 6.46 10.66 -5.13
N ALA A 12 7.19 9.66 -5.63
CA ALA A 12 6.61 8.41 -6.10
C ALA A 12 6.44 7.43 -4.93
N LEU A 13 5.23 6.91 -4.71
CA LEU A 13 4.94 5.88 -3.71
C LEU A 13 4.83 4.50 -4.37
N VAL A 14 5.63 3.54 -3.90
CA VAL A 14 5.35 2.12 -4.14
C VAL A 14 4.56 1.53 -2.99
N GLY A 15 3.40 0.95 -3.28
CA GLY A 15 2.54 0.42 -2.23
C GLY A 15 1.62 -0.70 -2.68
N THR A 16 1.20 -1.53 -1.72
CA THR A 16 0.11 -2.49 -1.95
C THR A 16 -1.25 -1.77 -1.98
N PRO A 17 -2.37 -2.42 -2.35
CA PRO A 17 -3.65 -1.74 -2.52
C PRO A 17 -4.10 -0.91 -1.31
N CYS A 18 -3.87 -1.40 -0.09
CA CYS A 18 -4.23 -0.64 1.12
C CYS A 18 -3.33 0.57 1.40
N HIS A 19 -2.10 0.60 0.85
CA HIS A 19 -1.26 1.80 0.85
C HIS A 19 -1.77 2.80 -0.18
N ILE A 20 -2.15 2.33 -1.38
CA ILE A 20 -2.69 3.20 -2.43
C ILE A 20 -4.02 3.83 -1.99
N ILE A 21 -4.92 3.07 -1.37
CA ILE A 21 -6.15 3.60 -0.76
C ILE A 21 -5.85 4.65 0.31
N ALA A 22 -4.82 4.44 1.15
CA ALA A 22 -4.45 5.42 2.16
C ALA A 22 -3.90 6.71 1.53
N ALA A 23 -3.06 6.59 0.49
CA ALA A 23 -2.54 7.74 -0.24
C ALA A 23 -3.67 8.52 -0.90
N GLU A 24 -4.60 7.84 -1.59
CA GLU A 24 -5.76 8.48 -2.22
C GLU A 24 -6.62 9.23 -1.19
N LYS A 25 -6.90 8.59 -0.05
CA LYS A 25 -7.65 9.22 1.03
C LYS A 25 -6.93 10.46 1.58
N MET A 26 -5.61 10.36 1.78
CA MET A 26 -4.79 11.46 2.29
C MET A 26 -4.72 12.63 1.30
N ASP A 27 -4.68 12.35 0.00
CA ASP A 27 -4.68 13.35 -1.06
C ASP A 27 -6.06 14.04 -1.16
N HIS A 28 -7.14 13.27 -1.11
CA HIS A 28 -8.52 13.76 -1.22
C HIS A 28 -8.88 14.71 -0.08
N TYR A 29 -8.48 14.39 1.15
CA TYR A 29 -8.71 15.25 2.33
C TYR A 29 -7.48 16.11 2.69
N ALA A 30 -6.67 16.52 1.69
CA ALA A 30 -5.45 17.31 1.91
C ALA A 30 -5.69 18.67 2.60
N GLU A 31 -6.87 19.26 2.43
CA GLU A 31 -7.24 20.50 3.14
C GLU A 31 -7.17 20.31 4.65
N VAL A 32 -7.64 19.16 5.13
CA VAL A 32 -7.64 18.79 6.55
C VAL A 32 -6.32 18.16 6.98
N LEU A 33 -5.88 17.15 6.24
CA LEU A 33 -4.73 16.31 6.61
C LEU A 33 -3.38 16.98 6.31
N GLY A 34 -3.38 18.03 5.50
CA GLY A 34 -2.18 18.61 4.91
C GLY A 34 -1.88 18.02 3.54
N ARG A 35 -1.27 18.84 2.68
CA ARG A 35 -0.94 18.44 1.32
C ARG A 35 0.04 17.27 1.34
N SER A 36 -0.38 16.19 0.69
CA SER A 36 0.47 15.03 0.47
C SER A 36 1.58 15.35 -0.52
N PRO A 37 2.83 14.91 -0.25
CA PRO A 37 3.92 15.01 -1.22
C PRO A 37 3.83 13.92 -2.30
N ILE A 38 2.91 12.95 -2.18
CA ILE A 38 2.81 11.83 -3.11
C ILE A 38 2.16 12.32 -4.38
N ASP A 39 2.91 12.31 -5.48
CA ASP A 39 2.41 12.71 -6.80
C ASP A 39 2.31 11.53 -7.76
N PHE A 40 3.02 10.42 -7.54
CA PHE A 40 2.91 9.24 -8.39
C PHE A 40 2.65 7.97 -7.59
N LYS A 41 1.56 7.27 -7.87
CA LYS A 41 1.15 6.05 -7.15
C LYS A 41 1.46 4.81 -7.99
N LEU A 42 2.51 4.08 -7.62
CA LEU A 42 2.86 2.79 -8.21
C LEU A 42 2.34 1.66 -7.31
N GLY A 43 1.18 1.12 -7.69
CA GLY A 43 0.49 0.06 -6.98
C GLY A 43 1.06 -1.33 -7.28
N LEU A 44 1.19 -2.17 -6.27
CA LEU A 44 1.56 -3.58 -6.42
C LEU A 44 0.33 -4.46 -6.40
N PHE A 45 0.32 -5.55 -7.18
CA PHE A 45 -0.66 -6.61 -6.96
C PHE A 45 -0.42 -7.27 -5.61
N CYS A 46 -1.49 -7.56 -4.88
CA CYS A 46 -1.38 -8.13 -3.55
C CYS A 46 -2.59 -9.01 -3.25
N MET A 47 -2.36 -10.30 -3.03
CA MET A 47 -3.41 -11.21 -2.55
C MET A 47 -3.53 -11.09 -1.02
N GLU A 48 -2.43 -11.35 -0.33
CA GLU A 48 -2.34 -11.43 1.13
C GLU A 48 -0.97 -10.90 1.60
N ASN A 49 -0.88 -10.54 2.88
CA ASN A 49 0.35 -10.11 3.54
C ASN A 49 0.48 -10.86 4.88
N PHE A 50 1.71 -11.12 5.31
CA PHE A 50 1.99 -11.99 6.44
C PHE A 50 2.53 -11.22 7.65
N SER A 51 2.34 -11.80 8.84
CA SER A 51 2.92 -11.29 10.07
C SER A 51 4.36 -11.77 10.15
N HIS A 52 5.33 -10.84 10.15
CA HIS A 52 6.75 -11.18 10.30
C HIS A 52 7.01 -12.04 11.55
N LEU A 53 6.39 -11.68 12.68
CA LEU A 53 6.49 -12.42 13.93
C LEU A 53 5.98 -13.86 13.79
N TYR A 54 4.75 -14.04 13.28
CA TYR A 54 4.16 -15.38 13.18
C TYR A 54 4.85 -16.23 12.09
N LEU A 55 5.35 -15.60 11.02
CA LEU A 55 6.20 -16.27 10.05
C LEU A 55 7.51 -16.74 10.70
N LYS A 56 8.17 -15.89 11.50
CA LYS A 56 9.39 -16.25 12.22
C LYS A 56 9.17 -17.39 13.22
N GLU A 57 8.08 -17.33 13.98
CA GLU A 57 7.66 -18.41 14.90
C GLU A 57 7.42 -19.72 14.14
N PHE A 58 6.62 -19.67 13.06
CA PHE A 58 6.31 -20.84 12.24
C PHE A 58 7.57 -21.48 11.62
N LEU A 59 8.49 -20.68 11.10
CA LEU A 59 9.76 -21.18 10.54
C LEU A 59 10.64 -21.80 11.62
N SER A 60 10.67 -21.20 12.81
CA SER A 60 11.43 -21.70 13.96
C SER A 60 10.94 -23.09 14.39
N GLU A 61 9.62 -23.33 14.39
CA GLU A 61 9.03 -24.66 14.62
C GLU A 61 9.45 -25.71 13.58
N LYS A 62 9.87 -25.26 12.38
CA LYS A 62 10.42 -26.12 11.31
C LYS A 62 11.94 -26.18 11.32
N ASN A 63 12.59 -25.67 12.36
CA ASN A 63 14.06 -25.54 12.47
C ASN A 63 14.68 -24.71 11.33
N ILE A 64 13.95 -23.74 10.79
CA ILE A 64 14.44 -22.79 9.78
C ILE A 64 14.58 -21.43 10.43
N LYS A 65 15.78 -20.87 10.40
CA LYS A 65 16.00 -19.48 10.82
C LYS A 65 15.61 -18.55 9.69
N ILE A 66 14.88 -17.48 9.98
CA ILE A 66 14.41 -16.53 8.96
C ILE A 66 15.58 -15.78 8.32
N GLU A 67 16.70 -15.68 9.03
CA GLU A 67 17.96 -15.10 8.59
C GLU A 67 18.67 -15.96 7.52
N ASP A 68 18.36 -17.25 7.43
CA ASP A 68 18.94 -18.17 6.44
C ASP A 68 18.19 -18.15 5.10
N ILE A 69 17.14 -17.31 4.97
CA ILE A 69 16.29 -17.22 3.76
C ILE A 69 16.76 -16.06 2.89
N ASP A 70 17.10 -16.38 1.64
CA ASP A 70 17.53 -15.43 0.61
C ASP A 70 16.33 -14.80 -0.12
N GLU A 71 15.37 -15.65 -0.51
CA GLU A 71 14.20 -15.27 -1.30
C GLU A 71 12.92 -15.94 -0.80
N PHE A 72 11.82 -15.18 -0.76
CA PHE A 72 10.48 -15.75 -0.70
C PHE A 72 9.75 -15.56 -2.03
N ARG A 73 8.94 -16.55 -2.42
CA ARG A 73 7.99 -16.43 -3.54
C ARG A 73 6.63 -16.98 -3.18
N VAL A 74 5.57 -16.34 -3.67
CA VAL A 74 4.21 -16.87 -3.63
C VAL A 74 3.75 -17.13 -5.05
N GLU A 75 3.75 -18.38 -5.46
CA GLU A 75 3.33 -18.80 -6.79
C GLU A 75 2.76 -20.22 -6.78
N LYS A 76 1.89 -20.51 -7.76
CA LYS A 76 1.34 -21.87 -8.00
C LYS A 76 0.68 -22.50 -6.76
N GLY A 77 0.14 -21.69 -5.85
CA GLY A 77 -0.54 -22.15 -4.64
C GLY A 77 0.36 -22.43 -3.44
N TYR A 78 1.64 -22.03 -3.50
CA TYR A 78 2.61 -22.25 -2.42
C TYR A 78 3.38 -20.98 -2.05
N LEU A 79 3.77 -20.90 -0.78
CA LEU A 79 4.86 -20.05 -0.31
C LEU A 79 6.16 -20.86 -0.42
N TRP A 80 7.13 -20.32 -1.13
CA TRP A 80 8.47 -20.88 -1.33
C TRP A 80 9.45 -20.01 -0.56
N ALA A 81 10.33 -20.64 0.22
CA ALA A 81 11.47 -20.00 0.86
C ALA A 81 12.75 -20.66 0.34
N TYR A 82 13.57 -19.89 -0.35
CA TYR A 82 14.87 -20.31 -0.87
C TYR A 82 15.93 -19.93 0.15
N LEU A 83 16.67 -20.92 0.66
CA LEU A 83 17.66 -20.74 1.70
C LEU A 83 19.04 -20.46 1.11
N ASN A 84 19.89 -19.79 1.88
CA ASN A 84 21.27 -19.44 1.52
C ASN A 84 22.15 -20.66 1.17
N ASN A 85 21.79 -21.84 1.67
CA ASN A 85 22.49 -23.10 1.39
C ASN A 85 21.98 -23.84 0.13
N GLY A 86 21.04 -23.24 -0.62
CA GLY A 86 20.43 -23.83 -1.80
C GLY A 86 19.21 -24.73 -1.53
N ASN A 87 18.88 -25.00 -0.26
CA ASN A 87 17.66 -25.75 0.07
C ASN A 87 16.41 -24.91 -0.19
N VAL A 88 15.29 -25.58 -0.47
CA VAL A 88 14.00 -24.93 -0.69
C VAL A 88 12.98 -25.50 0.28
N PHE A 89 12.39 -24.61 1.09
CA PHE A 89 11.23 -24.92 1.91
C PHE A 89 9.95 -24.51 1.17
N LYS A 90 9.01 -25.43 1.06
CA LYS A 90 7.75 -25.24 0.31
C LYS A 90 6.56 -25.46 1.24
N LEU A 91 5.67 -24.48 1.32
CA LEU A 91 4.49 -24.50 2.18
C LEU A 91 3.20 -24.24 1.37
N PRO A 92 2.16 -25.10 1.44
CA PRO A 92 0.88 -24.81 0.83
C PRO A 92 0.27 -23.50 1.37
N LEU A 93 -0.31 -22.66 0.51
CA LEU A 93 -0.92 -21.40 0.96
C LEU A 93 -2.05 -21.59 1.97
N SER A 94 -2.74 -22.74 1.94
CA SER A 94 -3.74 -23.10 2.96
C SER A 94 -3.15 -23.17 4.38
N GLN A 95 -1.90 -23.59 4.52
CA GLN A 95 -1.18 -23.59 5.79
C GLN A 95 -0.59 -22.20 6.10
N ALA A 96 -0.14 -21.47 5.07
CA ALA A 96 0.37 -20.11 5.22
C ALA A 96 -0.67 -19.13 5.79
N LYS A 97 -1.97 -19.42 5.64
CA LYS A 97 -3.08 -18.67 6.26
C LYS A 97 -2.95 -18.55 7.78
N SER A 98 -2.25 -19.47 8.46
CA SER A 98 -2.03 -19.42 9.92
C SER A 98 -1.26 -18.17 10.38
N PHE A 99 -0.36 -17.65 9.55
CA PHE A 99 0.45 -16.45 9.84
C PHE A 99 0.11 -15.26 8.91
N MET A 100 -0.95 -15.38 8.12
CA MET A 100 -1.52 -14.26 7.35
C MET A 100 -2.14 -13.21 8.28
N ARG A 101 -2.04 -11.94 7.92
CA ARG A 101 -2.70 -10.85 8.64
C ARG A 101 -4.21 -10.89 8.43
N LYS A 102 -4.98 -10.89 9.53
CA LYS A 102 -6.46 -10.89 9.52
C LYS A 102 -7.07 -9.73 8.72
N ASN A 103 -6.37 -8.59 8.63
CA ASN A 103 -6.80 -7.43 7.85
C ASN A 103 -6.90 -7.69 6.33
N CYS A 104 -6.25 -8.73 5.80
CA CYS A 104 -6.27 -9.09 4.39
C CYS A 104 -7.61 -9.73 4.01
N GLN A 105 -8.28 -10.38 4.96
CA GLN A 105 -9.55 -11.10 4.76
C GLN A 105 -10.76 -10.19 4.55
N VAL A 106 -10.57 -8.88 4.69
CA VAL A 106 -11.59 -7.89 4.37
C VAL A 106 -11.17 -7.03 3.19
N CYS A 107 -10.02 -7.28 2.54
CA CYS A 107 -9.46 -6.43 1.49
C CYS A 107 -10.05 -6.77 0.11
N MET A 108 -10.79 -5.85 -0.50
CA MET A 108 -11.47 -6.13 -1.77
C MET A 108 -10.61 -5.84 -3.00
N ASP A 109 -9.47 -5.18 -2.86
CA ASP A 109 -8.64 -4.78 -3.98
C ASP A 109 -7.44 -5.73 -4.15
N TYR A 110 -7.32 -6.34 -5.33
CA TYR A 110 -6.19 -7.20 -5.70
C TYR A 110 -5.10 -6.47 -6.49
N THR A 111 -5.47 -5.52 -7.35
CA THR A 111 -4.60 -4.96 -8.39
C THR A 111 -4.24 -3.50 -8.15
N SER A 112 -4.48 -2.96 -6.96
CA SER A 112 -4.29 -1.54 -6.61
C SER A 112 -5.09 -0.64 -7.56
N GLU A 113 -6.41 -0.69 -7.46
CA GLU A 113 -7.38 -0.11 -8.39
C GLU A 113 -7.34 1.42 -8.46
N LEU A 114 -6.77 2.07 -7.45
CA LEU A 114 -6.64 3.53 -7.35
C LEU A 114 -5.21 4.05 -7.67
N ALA A 115 -4.33 3.20 -8.21
CA ALA A 115 -2.95 3.60 -8.54
C ALA A 115 -2.88 4.34 -9.88
N ASP A 116 -1.78 5.02 -10.17
CA ASP A 116 -1.50 5.52 -11.53
C ASP A 116 -1.09 4.36 -12.45
N LEU A 117 -0.15 3.55 -11.97
CA LEU A 117 0.28 2.29 -12.55
C LEU A 117 0.16 1.18 -11.52
N SER A 118 -0.35 0.03 -11.94
CA SER A 118 -0.33 -1.18 -11.13
C SER A 118 0.53 -2.26 -11.75
N VAL A 119 1.37 -2.90 -10.94
CA VAL A 119 2.35 -3.88 -11.40
C VAL A 119 2.26 -5.17 -10.59
N GLY A 120 2.31 -6.31 -11.26
CA GLY A 120 2.47 -7.60 -10.61
C GLY A 120 2.77 -8.74 -11.58
N SER A 121 3.17 -9.89 -11.05
CA SER A 121 3.68 -11.00 -11.87
C SER A 121 2.60 -11.80 -12.62
N VAL A 122 1.40 -11.87 -12.06
CA VAL A 122 0.33 -12.75 -12.56
C VAL A 122 -0.12 -12.35 -13.97
N GLY A 123 -0.17 -13.34 -14.85
CA GLY A 123 -0.59 -13.19 -16.25
C GLY A 123 0.55 -12.85 -17.21
N SER A 124 1.77 -12.73 -16.71
CA SER A 124 2.97 -12.54 -17.53
C SER A 124 3.93 -13.72 -17.40
N ASP A 125 4.78 -13.92 -18.41
CA ASP A 125 5.79 -14.97 -18.41
C ASP A 125 6.87 -14.73 -17.35
N GLN A 126 7.68 -15.75 -17.08
CA GLN A 126 8.83 -15.60 -16.20
C GLN A 126 9.76 -14.50 -16.71
N GLY A 127 10.10 -13.57 -15.82
CA GLY A 127 10.92 -12.40 -16.17
C GLY A 127 10.12 -11.25 -16.80
N TRP A 128 8.79 -11.34 -16.82
CA TRP A 128 7.89 -10.25 -17.21
C TRP A 128 6.92 -9.94 -16.06
N SER A 129 6.40 -8.72 -16.05
CA SER A 129 5.34 -8.25 -15.15
C SER A 129 4.15 -7.77 -15.95
N THR A 130 2.96 -7.99 -15.42
CA THR A 130 1.75 -7.35 -15.89
C THR A 130 1.73 -5.92 -15.38
N VAL A 131 1.51 -4.95 -16.28
CA VAL A 131 1.36 -3.53 -15.96
C VAL A 131 -0.02 -3.06 -16.40
N ILE A 132 -0.76 -2.45 -15.49
CA ILE A 132 -2.06 -1.84 -15.75
C ILE A 132 -1.91 -0.33 -15.57
N ALA A 133 -2.09 0.43 -16.65
CA ALA A 133 -2.19 1.88 -16.60
C ALA A 133 -3.63 2.30 -16.32
N ARG A 134 -3.85 3.08 -15.26
CA ARG A 134 -5.20 3.45 -14.80
C ARG A 134 -5.53 4.91 -15.00
N THR A 135 -4.54 5.77 -14.84
CA THR A 135 -4.68 7.21 -15.05
C THR A 135 -3.93 7.63 -16.31
N GLU A 136 -4.30 8.78 -16.87
CA GLU A 136 -3.56 9.40 -17.99
C GLU A 136 -2.09 9.64 -17.63
N LYS A 137 -1.81 10.03 -16.38
CA LYS A 137 -0.45 10.21 -15.86
C LYS A 137 0.33 8.89 -15.88
N GLY A 138 -0.29 7.80 -15.41
CA GLY A 138 0.29 6.46 -15.47
C GLY A 138 0.53 5.99 -16.91
N LEU A 139 -0.44 6.17 -17.80
CA LEU A 139 -0.32 5.79 -19.21
C LEU A 139 0.83 6.51 -19.91
N ARG A 140 0.97 7.82 -19.69
CA ARG A 140 2.10 8.61 -20.21
C ARG A 140 3.43 8.13 -19.65
N ALA A 141 3.51 7.84 -18.35
CA ALA A 141 4.72 7.31 -17.74
C ALA A 141 5.11 5.95 -18.33
N LEU A 142 4.15 5.04 -18.54
CA LEU A 142 4.37 3.74 -19.18
C LEU A 142 4.93 3.90 -20.61
N GLN A 143 4.31 4.77 -21.43
CA GLN A 143 4.73 4.99 -22.81
C GLN A 143 6.13 5.62 -22.91
N LYS A 144 6.42 6.60 -22.05
CA LYS A 144 7.74 7.24 -22.04
C LYS A 144 8.84 6.28 -21.56
N ALA A 145 8.60 5.54 -20.49
CA ALA A 145 9.54 4.52 -20.02
C ALA A 145 9.84 3.45 -21.08
N GLU A 146 8.84 3.09 -21.90
CA GLU A 146 9.02 2.21 -23.06
C GLU A 146 9.86 2.89 -24.17
N ASN A 147 9.49 4.12 -24.56
CA ASN A 147 10.17 4.85 -25.65
C ASN A 147 11.64 5.17 -25.33
N GLU A 148 11.96 5.43 -24.07
CA GLU A 148 13.32 5.71 -23.60
C GLU A 148 14.11 4.43 -23.27
N GLY A 149 13.49 3.26 -23.42
CA GLY A 149 14.17 1.97 -23.31
C GLY A 149 14.39 1.48 -21.88
N PHE A 150 13.74 2.08 -20.87
CA PHE A 150 13.76 1.55 -19.50
C PHE A 150 13.05 0.20 -19.40
N ILE A 151 11.99 0.03 -20.19
CA ILE A 151 11.20 -1.21 -20.26
C ILE A 151 10.90 -1.59 -21.71
N GLU A 152 10.68 -2.88 -21.94
CA GLU A 152 10.10 -3.44 -23.16
C GLU A 152 8.66 -3.87 -22.85
N THR A 153 7.70 -3.62 -23.76
CA THR A 153 6.33 -4.13 -23.58
C THR A 153 5.87 -5.05 -24.71
N LYS A 154 4.89 -5.90 -24.41
CA LYS A 154 4.17 -6.72 -25.39
C LYS A 154 2.67 -6.74 -25.08
N PRO A 155 1.82 -7.02 -26.09
CA PRO A 155 0.38 -7.18 -25.90
C PRO A 155 0.06 -8.19 -24.80
N PHE A 156 -0.98 -7.91 -24.02
CA PHE A 156 -1.44 -8.80 -22.96
C PHE A 156 -2.43 -9.82 -23.51
N GLU A 157 -2.17 -11.11 -23.32
CA GLU A 157 -2.99 -12.19 -23.88
C GLU A 157 -4.34 -12.34 -23.17
N GLU A 158 -5.36 -12.77 -23.92
CA GLU A 158 -6.72 -12.97 -23.39
C GLU A 158 -6.78 -14.08 -22.33
N SER A 159 -6.02 -15.16 -22.53
CA SER A 159 -5.86 -16.26 -21.55
C SER A 159 -5.32 -15.75 -20.21
N SER A 160 -4.30 -14.88 -20.26
CA SER A 160 -3.71 -14.21 -19.09
C SER A 160 -4.68 -13.25 -18.42
N LEU A 161 -5.46 -12.50 -19.20
CA LEU A 161 -6.52 -11.62 -18.68
C LEU A 161 -7.60 -12.41 -17.94
N ASN A 162 -7.99 -13.57 -18.46
CA ASN A 162 -8.94 -14.45 -17.80
C ASN A 162 -8.42 -14.98 -16.45
N LEU A 163 -7.15 -15.38 -16.38
CA LEU A 163 -6.51 -15.80 -15.13
C LEU A 163 -6.47 -14.66 -14.11
N LEU A 164 -6.01 -13.47 -14.52
CA LEU A 164 -5.91 -12.31 -13.65
C LEU A 164 -7.28 -11.90 -13.11
N THR A 165 -8.28 -11.83 -14.00
CA THR A 165 -9.68 -11.54 -13.67
C THR A 165 -10.25 -12.56 -12.69
N LYS A 166 -9.96 -13.86 -12.89
CA LYS A 166 -10.41 -14.92 -11.98
C LYS A 166 -9.86 -14.74 -10.57
N LEU A 167 -8.58 -14.41 -10.43
CA LEU A 167 -7.94 -14.20 -9.13
C LEU A 167 -8.46 -12.94 -8.42
N ALA A 168 -8.65 -11.85 -9.16
CA ALA A 168 -9.20 -10.62 -8.61
C ALA A 168 -10.66 -10.81 -8.16
N LYS A 169 -11.50 -11.46 -8.97
CA LYS A 169 -12.88 -11.84 -8.60
C LYS A 169 -12.89 -12.73 -7.37
N LYS A 170 -12.04 -13.75 -7.32
CA LYS A 170 -11.93 -14.66 -6.17
C LYS A 170 -11.67 -13.87 -4.88
N LYS A 171 -10.70 -12.94 -4.89
CA LYS A 171 -10.40 -12.10 -3.73
C LYS A 171 -11.61 -11.27 -3.30
N LYS A 172 -12.29 -10.61 -4.25
CA LYS A 172 -13.50 -9.82 -3.99
C LYS A 172 -14.60 -10.69 -3.38
N THR A 173 -14.92 -11.83 -3.98
CA THR A 173 -15.98 -12.73 -3.50
C THR A 173 -15.70 -13.26 -2.09
N GLU A 174 -14.53 -13.86 -1.86
CA GLU A 174 -14.17 -14.44 -0.55
C GLU A 174 -14.17 -13.38 0.55
N ASN A 175 -13.62 -12.19 0.28
CA ASN A 175 -13.54 -11.14 1.29
C ASN A 175 -14.87 -10.41 1.49
N GLN A 176 -15.75 -10.35 0.49
CA GLN A 176 -17.11 -9.83 0.66
C GLN A 176 -17.94 -10.74 1.60
N GLU A 177 -17.77 -12.06 1.50
CA GLU A 177 -18.40 -13.01 2.42
C GLU A 177 -17.90 -12.82 3.85
N GLU A 178 -16.59 -12.67 4.05
CA GLU A 178 -16.02 -12.40 5.38
C GLU A 178 -16.47 -11.03 5.93
N ILE A 179 -16.59 -9.99 5.09
CA ILE A 179 -17.14 -8.69 5.51
C ILE A 179 -18.56 -8.86 6.03
N LYS A 180 -19.44 -9.53 5.28
CA LYS A 180 -20.83 -9.79 5.70
C LYS A 180 -20.88 -10.54 7.03
N LYS A 181 -20.04 -11.58 7.19
CA LYS A 181 -19.95 -12.37 8.42
C LYS A 181 -19.47 -11.53 9.61
N ARG A 182 -18.51 -10.63 9.40
CA ARG A 182 -18.00 -9.74 10.46
C ARG A 182 -19.07 -8.74 10.91
N GLU A 183 -19.74 -8.10 9.97
CA GLU A 183 -20.83 -7.16 10.27
C GLU A 183 -22.00 -7.87 10.99
N SER A 184 -22.33 -9.11 10.63
CA SER A 184 -23.40 -9.87 11.30
C SER A 184 -23.13 -10.23 12.76
N VAL A 185 -21.88 -10.10 13.23
CA VAL A 185 -21.48 -10.29 14.63
C VAL A 185 -20.94 -9.00 15.25
N ALA A 186 -21.39 -7.84 14.74
CA ALA A 186 -21.04 -6.51 15.22
C ALA A 186 -19.53 -6.20 15.24
N ARG A 187 -18.77 -6.78 14.29
CA ARG A 187 -17.36 -6.46 14.09
C ARG A 187 -17.20 -5.60 12.83
N PRO A 188 -17.08 -4.27 12.95
CA PRO A 188 -17.24 -3.37 11.82
C PRO A 188 -16.16 -3.51 10.75
N VAL A 189 -16.53 -3.16 9.52
CA VAL A 189 -15.65 -2.96 8.36
C VAL A 189 -16.01 -1.61 7.72
N LEU A 190 -15.70 -0.53 8.44
CA LEU A 190 -16.15 0.84 8.13
C LEU A 190 -15.81 1.30 6.71
N TYR A 191 -14.61 0.98 6.23
CA TYR A 191 -14.12 1.38 4.91
C TYR A 191 -14.91 0.81 3.73
N ARG A 192 -15.90 -0.05 4.01
CA ARG A 192 -16.79 -0.68 3.02
C ARG A 192 -18.24 -0.22 3.15
N ARG A 193 -18.57 0.58 4.17
CA ARG A 193 -19.87 1.25 4.26
C ARG A 193 -19.99 2.29 3.14
N TYR A 194 -21.21 2.50 2.68
CA TYR A 194 -21.53 3.51 1.68
C TYR A 194 -21.74 4.83 2.39
N ILE A 195 -20.97 5.85 2.02
CA ILE A 195 -20.97 7.17 2.62
C ILE A 195 -20.43 8.17 1.57
N ASN A 196 -20.97 9.37 1.50
CA ASN A 196 -20.42 10.47 0.68
C ASN A 196 -19.43 11.33 1.50
N ASP A 197 -18.85 12.36 0.89
CA ASP A 197 -17.89 13.24 1.59
C ASP A 197 -18.51 14.03 2.75
N GLU A 198 -19.72 14.57 2.59
CA GLU A 198 -20.41 15.33 3.63
C GLU A 198 -20.68 14.46 4.87
N GLU A 199 -21.25 13.28 4.65
CA GLU A 199 -21.48 12.28 5.69
C GLU A 199 -20.15 11.84 6.32
N PHE A 200 -19.10 11.64 5.51
CA PHE A 200 -17.78 11.28 6.03
C PHE A 200 -17.27 12.34 7.00
N ILE A 201 -17.28 13.62 6.63
CA ILE A 201 -16.83 14.70 7.50
C ILE A 201 -17.63 14.72 8.80
N ASN A 202 -18.95 14.59 8.73
CA ASN A 202 -19.83 14.56 9.90
C ASN A 202 -19.54 13.38 10.83
N GLU A 203 -19.37 12.17 10.29
CA GLU A 203 -19.08 10.96 11.07
C GLU A 203 -17.72 11.03 11.77
N VAL A 204 -16.69 11.53 11.08
CA VAL A 204 -15.32 11.51 11.61
C VAL A 204 -14.96 12.75 12.43
N PHE A 205 -15.79 13.80 12.42
CA PHE A 205 -15.49 15.08 13.08
C PHE A 205 -15.21 14.93 14.58
N SER A 206 -15.96 14.05 15.25
CA SER A 206 -15.82 13.81 16.70
C SER A 206 -14.91 12.64 17.08
N CYS A 207 -14.45 11.85 16.10
CA CYS A 207 -13.62 10.68 16.36
C CYS A 207 -12.21 11.06 16.81
N GLN A 208 -11.64 10.28 17.73
CA GLN A 208 -10.27 10.45 18.20
C GLN A 208 -9.46 9.15 18.04
N PHE A 209 -8.26 9.12 18.61
CA PHE A 209 -7.41 7.94 18.56
C PHE A 209 -8.07 6.71 19.22
N ASP A 210 -8.88 6.90 20.26
CA ASP A 210 -9.57 5.79 20.92
C ASP A 210 -10.63 5.15 20.03
N ASP A 211 -11.34 5.93 19.21
CA ASP A 211 -12.23 5.41 18.18
C ASP A 211 -11.45 4.67 17.11
N LEU A 212 -10.32 5.22 16.63
CA LEU A 212 -9.44 4.53 15.68
C LEU A 212 -8.95 3.20 16.26
N LYS A 213 -8.63 3.18 17.56
CA LYS A 213 -8.17 2.01 18.28
C LYS A 213 -9.28 0.95 18.33
N ALA A 214 -10.50 1.33 18.72
CA ALA A 214 -11.64 0.43 18.78
C ALA A 214 -12.05 -0.09 17.38
N ASP A 215 -12.26 0.81 16.43
CA ASP A 215 -12.84 0.52 15.12
C ASP A 215 -11.88 -0.16 14.15
N VAL A 216 -10.56 -0.01 14.35
CA VAL A 216 -9.57 -0.50 13.39
C VAL A 216 -8.50 -1.36 14.03
N ILE A 217 -7.88 -0.90 15.12
CA ILE A 217 -6.68 -1.55 15.67
C ILE A 217 -7.05 -2.82 16.42
N ASP A 218 -7.95 -2.74 17.39
CA ASP A 218 -8.30 -3.84 18.29
C ASP A 218 -9.09 -4.94 17.57
N ILE A 219 -9.90 -4.58 16.59
CA ILE A 219 -10.57 -5.57 15.74
C ILE A 219 -9.64 -6.15 14.66
N GLY A 220 -8.36 -5.80 14.63
CA GLY A 220 -7.36 -6.36 13.72
C GLY A 220 -7.53 -5.98 12.25
N SER A 221 -8.17 -4.84 11.96
CA SER A 221 -8.32 -4.29 10.61
C SER A 221 -7.11 -3.43 10.20
N CYS A 222 -6.29 -2.96 11.15
CA CYS A 222 -5.11 -2.12 10.90
C CYS A 222 -4.13 -2.74 9.89
N VAL A 223 -3.85 -2.04 8.80
CA VAL A 223 -2.91 -2.45 7.74
C VAL A 223 -1.44 -2.09 8.01
N LEU A 224 -1.17 -1.39 9.12
CA LEU A 224 0.18 -0.98 9.53
C LEU A 224 0.91 -0.13 8.48
N CYS A 225 0.18 0.72 7.75
CA CYS A 225 0.76 1.60 6.72
C CYS A 225 1.48 2.83 7.29
N GLY A 226 1.16 3.23 8.51
CA GLY A 226 1.79 4.39 9.17
C GLY A 226 1.14 5.75 8.87
N ALA A 227 0.01 5.81 8.18
CA ALA A 227 -0.69 7.07 7.88
C ALA A 227 -1.02 7.86 9.17
N CYS A 228 -1.55 7.19 10.20
CA CYS A 228 -1.83 7.79 11.51
C CYS A 228 -0.58 8.41 12.17
N TYR A 229 0.56 7.73 12.10
CA TYR A 229 1.85 8.26 12.57
C TYR A 229 2.24 9.53 11.78
N CYS A 230 2.11 9.44 10.45
CA CYS A 230 2.49 10.50 9.52
C CYS A 230 1.73 11.81 9.82
N VAL A 231 0.41 11.75 9.98
CA VAL A 231 -0.44 12.95 10.17
C VAL A 231 -0.54 13.46 11.60
N CYS A 232 0.01 12.75 12.60
CA CYS A 232 -0.12 13.14 14.01
C CYS A 232 0.76 14.36 14.39
N PRO A 233 0.23 15.57 14.59
CA PRO A 233 1.05 16.77 14.76
C PRO A 233 1.94 16.72 16.02
N GLU A 234 1.45 16.10 17.09
CA GLU A 234 2.15 16.02 18.38
C GLU A 234 3.24 14.94 18.45
N ASN A 235 3.42 14.13 17.40
CA ASN A 235 4.38 13.01 17.38
C ASN A 235 4.18 11.97 18.50
N ILE A 236 2.94 11.84 19.00
CA ILE A 236 2.58 10.94 20.11
C ILE A 236 2.14 9.55 19.66
N ILE A 237 2.03 9.28 18.35
CA ILE A 237 1.75 7.92 17.86
C ILE A 237 3.08 7.20 17.63
N SER A 238 3.24 6.04 18.23
CA SER A 238 4.34 5.10 17.99
C SER A 238 3.83 3.87 17.26
N ILE A 239 4.67 3.21 16.48
CA ILE A 239 4.35 1.93 15.83
C ILE A 239 5.36 0.91 16.32
N GLU A 240 4.93 0.09 17.27
CA GLU A 240 5.70 -1.02 17.85
C GLU A 240 5.15 -2.33 17.29
N ASP A 241 5.89 -2.92 16.34
CA ASP A 241 5.78 -4.23 15.68
C ASP A 241 4.42 -4.67 15.09
N ARG A 242 3.32 -4.52 15.83
CA ARG A 242 2.00 -5.02 15.44
C ARG A 242 0.94 -3.93 15.32
N ARG A 243 1.06 -2.83 16.07
CA ARG A 243 0.00 -1.82 16.14
C ARG A 243 0.50 -0.41 16.45
N PRO A 244 -0.19 0.63 15.94
CA PRO A 244 -0.06 1.98 16.47
C PRO A 244 -0.45 2.04 17.95
N GLN A 245 0.26 2.85 18.73
CA GLN A 245 -0.01 3.12 20.14
C GLN A 245 0.21 4.60 20.45
N LEU A 246 -0.63 5.16 21.31
CA LEU A 246 -0.45 6.52 21.83
C LEU A 246 0.60 6.52 22.96
N LYS A 247 1.53 7.48 22.92
CA LYS A 247 2.62 7.71 23.89
C LYS A 247 2.58 9.17 24.36
N GLY A 248 1.40 9.63 24.76
CA GLY A 248 1.18 11.00 25.19
C GLY A 248 -0.31 11.34 25.23
N ASN A 249 -0.63 12.59 25.49
CA ASN A 249 -2.01 13.08 25.49
C ASN A 249 -2.33 13.68 24.13
N CYS A 250 -3.34 13.13 23.46
CA CYS A 250 -3.84 13.70 22.22
C CYS A 250 -4.58 15.00 22.53
N PRO A 251 -4.40 16.08 21.76
CA PRO A 251 -5.19 17.29 21.91
C PRO A 251 -6.68 16.95 21.83
N PRO A 252 -7.53 17.58 22.67
CA PRO A 252 -8.97 17.46 22.52
C PRO A 252 -9.37 17.73 21.07
N GLU A 253 -10.34 16.96 20.57
CA GLU A 253 -10.97 17.20 19.26
C GLU A 253 -10.04 16.97 18.04
N CYS A 254 -8.82 16.45 18.25
CA CYS A 254 -7.96 15.99 17.16
C CYS A 254 -8.41 14.63 16.61
N ASN A 255 -8.70 14.58 15.31
CA ASN A 255 -9.23 13.40 14.61
C ASN A 255 -8.36 12.96 13.40
N LEU A 256 -7.22 13.60 13.16
CA LEU A 256 -6.40 13.43 11.95
C LEU A 256 -5.99 11.97 11.71
N CYS A 257 -5.64 11.22 12.76
CA CYS A 257 -5.27 9.82 12.64
C CYS A 257 -6.43 8.91 12.20
N TYR A 258 -7.66 9.25 12.60
CA TYR A 258 -8.88 8.56 12.20
C TYR A 258 -9.21 8.88 10.74
N MET A 259 -9.14 10.17 10.39
CA MET A 259 -9.35 10.66 9.03
C MET A 259 -8.36 10.03 8.03
N ALA A 260 -7.07 9.99 8.33
CA ALA A 260 -6.06 9.43 7.42
C ALA A 260 -6.07 7.89 7.29
N CYS A 261 -6.78 7.18 8.16
CA CYS A 261 -6.74 5.71 8.17
C CYS A 261 -7.51 5.13 6.98
N PRO A 262 -6.93 4.23 6.16
CA PRO A 262 -7.64 3.59 5.03
C PRO A 262 -8.67 2.53 5.46
N ARG A 263 -8.86 2.34 6.77
CA ARG A 263 -9.71 1.30 7.35
C ARG A 263 -10.86 1.85 8.20
N THR A 264 -10.90 3.16 8.40
CA THR A 264 -12.11 3.89 8.85
C THR A 264 -13.01 4.15 7.63
N TYR A 265 -14.02 5.02 7.73
CA TYR A 265 -14.87 5.39 6.62
C TYR A 265 -14.07 5.86 5.38
N LEU A 266 -14.56 5.51 4.19
CA LEU A 266 -14.06 5.97 2.90
C LEU A 266 -15.26 6.39 2.06
N SER A 267 -15.28 7.65 1.65
CA SER A 267 -16.34 8.19 0.81
C SER A 267 -16.37 7.52 -0.58
N GLN A 268 -17.48 7.69 -1.30
CA GLN A 268 -17.63 7.21 -2.67
C GLN A 268 -16.71 7.98 -3.64
N GLU A 269 -16.40 9.21 -3.30
CA GLU A 269 -15.53 10.11 -4.03
C GLU A 269 -14.08 9.63 -3.99
N VAL A 270 -13.64 9.03 -2.87
CA VAL A 270 -12.32 8.38 -2.75
C VAL A 270 -12.30 6.96 -3.34
N LEU A 271 -13.31 6.15 -3.02
CA LEU A 271 -13.37 4.76 -3.49
C LEU A 271 -14.79 4.43 -3.96
N ASN A 272 -15.02 4.63 -5.26
CA ASN A 272 -16.29 4.29 -5.88
C ASN A 272 -16.57 2.78 -5.76
N ARG A 273 -17.69 2.42 -5.12
CA ARG A 273 -18.05 1.01 -4.88
C ARG A 273 -18.52 0.27 -6.14
N ASP A 274 -18.82 0.96 -7.24
CA ASP A 274 -19.08 0.32 -8.54
C ASP A 274 -17.87 -0.47 -9.05
N LEU A 275 -16.66 -0.11 -8.59
CA LEU A 275 -15.44 -0.88 -8.83
C LEU A 275 -15.56 -2.32 -8.33
N ASP A 276 -16.41 -2.61 -7.35
CA ASP A 276 -16.60 -3.97 -6.85
C ASP A 276 -17.21 -4.91 -7.89
N GLN A 277 -17.98 -4.36 -8.85
CA GLN A 277 -18.53 -5.11 -9.98
C GLN A 277 -17.49 -5.37 -11.07
N LYS A 278 -16.40 -4.60 -11.07
CA LYS A 278 -15.29 -4.69 -12.03
C LYS A 278 -14.13 -5.45 -11.39
N ALA A 279 -13.83 -6.63 -11.93
CA ALA A 279 -12.79 -7.50 -11.36
C ALA A 279 -11.44 -6.81 -11.16
N LEU A 280 -11.02 -5.99 -12.13
CA LEU A 280 -9.72 -5.30 -12.16
C LEU A 280 -9.83 -3.80 -11.88
N GLY A 281 -11.02 -3.33 -11.46
CA GLY A 281 -11.36 -1.91 -11.45
C GLY A 281 -11.36 -1.30 -12.86
N ASP A 282 -11.31 0.03 -12.91
CA ASP A 282 -11.15 0.78 -14.16
C ASP A 282 -9.67 0.88 -14.56
N TYR A 283 -9.41 0.80 -15.86
CA TYR A 283 -8.07 0.96 -16.43
C TYR A 283 -8.12 1.40 -17.91
N LEU A 284 -7.04 2.03 -18.36
CA LEU A 284 -6.86 2.52 -19.73
C LEU A 284 -6.12 1.51 -20.60
N LYS A 285 -5.08 0.86 -20.06
CA LYS A 285 -4.24 -0.09 -20.80
C LYS A 285 -3.72 -1.19 -19.89
N ILE A 286 -3.59 -2.39 -20.42
CA ILE A 286 -2.88 -3.51 -19.79
C ILE A 286 -1.86 -4.08 -20.77
N VAL A 287 -0.63 -4.29 -20.29
CA VAL A 287 0.48 -4.85 -21.07
C VAL A 287 1.27 -5.84 -20.22
N SER A 288 2.04 -6.69 -20.87
CA SER A 288 3.16 -7.36 -20.22
C SER A 288 4.42 -6.54 -20.47
N ALA A 289 5.24 -6.31 -19.46
CA ALA A 289 6.46 -5.51 -19.54
C ALA A 289 7.65 -6.19 -18.86
N ARG A 290 8.87 -5.88 -19.29
CA ARG A 290 10.12 -6.28 -18.66
C ARG A 290 11.10 -5.11 -18.64
N ALA A 291 11.89 -4.97 -17.58
CA ALA A 291 12.99 -4.01 -17.54
C ALA A 291 14.13 -4.42 -18.49
N SER A 292 14.64 -3.47 -19.26
CA SER A 292 15.76 -3.70 -20.18
C SER A 292 17.09 -3.87 -19.45
N ASN A 293 17.32 -3.06 -18.41
CA ASN A 293 18.62 -2.90 -17.75
C ASN A 293 18.64 -3.26 -16.26
N VAL A 294 17.54 -3.84 -15.74
CA VAL A 294 17.43 -4.16 -14.31
C VAL A 294 17.10 -5.64 -14.15
N LYS A 295 17.95 -6.36 -13.40
CA LYS A 295 17.61 -7.68 -12.89
C LYS A 295 16.74 -7.50 -11.66
N GLY A 296 15.55 -8.08 -11.67
CA GLY A 296 14.64 -8.06 -10.53
C GLY A 296 13.68 -9.23 -10.61
N GLN A 297 13.05 -9.54 -9.47
CA GLN A 297 11.95 -10.49 -9.45
C GLN A 297 10.83 -9.99 -10.39
N ASP A 298 10.23 -10.91 -11.13
CA ASP A 298 9.11 -10.63 -12.04
C ASP A 298 9.43 -9.56 -13.10
N GLY A 299 10.68 -9.52 -13.57
CA GLY A 299 11.08 -8.66 -14.69
C GLY A 299 11.50 -7.24 -14.32
N GLY A 300 11.62 -6.89 -13.03
CA GLY A 300 12.27 -5.64 -12.60
C GLY A 300 11.54 -4.34 -12.97
N VAL A 301 10.30 -4.43 -13.46
CA VAL A 301 9.54 -3.31 -14.03
C VAL A 301 9.31 -2.17 -13.04
N VAL A 302 9.01 -2.48 -11.77
CA VAL A 302 8.82 -1.45 -10.73
C VAL A 302 10.08 -0.60 -10.57
N THR A 303 11.24 -1.25 -10.45
CA THR A 303 12.53 -0.55 -10.34
C THR A 303 12.83 0.26 -11.59
N ALA A 304 12.60 -0.29 -12.79
CA ALA A 304 12.84 0.44 -14.03
C ALA A 304 11.95 1.69 -14.18
N ILE A 305 10.67 1.60 -13.83
CA ILE A 305 9.76 2.75 -13.82
C ILE A 305 10.21 3.79 -12.81
N LEU A 306 10.62 3.39 -11.59
CA LEU A 306 11.12 4.34 -10.60
C LEU A 306 12.42 5.03 -11.03
N ASN A 307 13.33 4.29 -11.67
CA ASN A 307 14.56 4.88 -12.20
C ASN A 307 14.22 5.94 -13.25
N TYR A 308 13.33 5.63 -14.18
CA TYR A 308 12.80 6.60 -15.14
C TYR A 308 12.20 7.82 -14.42
N LEU A 309 11.30 7.62 -13.45
CA LEU A 309 10.64 8.74 -12.75
C LEU A 309 11.65 9.66 -12.03
N LEU A 310 12.73 9.10 -11.48
CA LEU A 310 13.79 9.85 -10.80
C LEU A 310 14.77 10.52 -11.79
N GLU A 311 15.24 9.80 -12.81
CA GLU A 311 16.22 10.30 -13.79
C GLU A 311 15.62 11.44 -14.64
N ASP A 312 14.34 11.34 -14.99
CA ASP A 312 13.61 12.36 -15.76
C ASP A 312 12.99 13.47 -14.89
N ASN A 313 13.27 13.47 -13.58
CA ASN A 313 12.75 14.45 -12.63
C ASN A 313 11.21 14.56 -12.62
N ILE A 314 10.51 13.48 -12.94
CA ILE A 314 9.05 13.39 -12.80
C ILE A 314 8.68 13.27 -11.32
N SER A 315 9.51 12.57 -10.56
CA SER A 315 9.48 12.55 -9.11
C SER A 315 10.87 12.88 -8.57
N GLU A 316 10.93 13.72 -7.55
CA GLU A 316 12.21 14.08 -6.90
C GLU A 316 12.71 12.94 -6.00
N LYS A 317 11.77 12.17 -5.42
CA LYS A 317 12.06 11.06 -4.51
C LYS A 317 11.08 9.92 -4.70
N ALA A 318 11.46 8.74 -4.22
CA ALA A 318 10.61 7.56 -4.17
C ALA A 318 10.54 7.00 -2.74
N VAL A 319 9.36 6.53 -2.35
CA VAL A 319 9.14 5.69 -1.17
C VAL A 319 9.14 4.23 -1.60
N VAL A 320 10.12 3.47 -1.11
CA VAL A 320 10.24 2.03 -1.36
C VAL A 320 10.41 1.27 -0.05
N ALA A 321 10.04 -0.02 -0.05
CA ALA A 321 10.18 -0.91 1.10
C ALA A 321 11.46 -1.75 0.97
N ASP A 322 12.41 -1.56 1.88
CA ASP A 322 13.69 -2.27 1.90
C ASP A 322 13.77 -3.29 3.06
N LYS A 323 14.68 -4.26 2.95
CA LYS A 323 15.01 -5.21 4.02
C LYS A 323 15.90 -4.54 5.07
N MET A 324 15.66 -4.79 6.36
CA MET A 324 16.59 -4.38 7.41
C MET A 324 17.66 -5.47 7.62
N ALA A 325 18.93 -5.08 7.77
CA ALA A 325 20.01 -6.02 8.03
C ALA A 325 19.84 -6.75 9.39
N GLU A 326 19.42 -6.00 10.42
CA GLU A 326 19.24 -6.52 11.79
C GLU A 326 17.98 -7.38 11.95
N ASN A 327 16.97 -7.15 11.10
CA ASN A 327 15.71 -7.89 11.12
C ASN A 327 15.31 -8.26 9.68
N PRO A 328 15.91 -9.31 9.11
CA PRO A 328 15.57 -9.78 7.77
C PRO A 328 14.07 -10.00 7.64
N TRP A 329 13.53 -9.64 6.48
CA TRP A 329 12.10 -9.80 6.14
C TRP A 329 11.10 -8.98 6.96
N LYS A 330 11.58 -8.11 7.87
CA LYS A 330 10.79 -7.04 8.48
C LYS A 330 11.08 -5.74 7.71
N PRO A 331 10.24 -5.37 6.73
CA PRO A 331 10.57 -4.25 5.87
C PRO A 331 10.49 -2.92 6.61
N ASN A 332 11.38 -2.00 6.24
CA ASN A 332 11.26 -0.58 6.57
C ASN A 332 11.10 0.23 5.28
N ALA A 333 10.44 1.36 5.40
CA ALA A 333 10.34 2.29 4.29
C ALA A 333 11.59 3.17 4.23
N ILE A 334 12.03 3.48 3.03
CA ILE A 334 13.06 4.49 2.77
C ILE A 334 12.48 5.52 1.81
N LEU A 335 12.85 6.78 2.01
CA LEU A 335 12.60 7.89 1.08
C LEU A 335 13.93 8.26 0.46
N THR A 336 14.08 8.05 -0.85
CA THR A 336 15.36 8.21 -1.54
C THR A 336 15.20 8.88 -2.90
N SER A 337 16.21 9.62 -3.33
CA SER A 337 16.37 10.12 -4.71
C SER A 337 17.44 9.32 -5.47
N ASN A 338 18.04 8.29 -4.86
CA ASN A 338 19.13 7.53 -5.43
C ASN A 338 18.62 6.22 -6.05
N VAL A 339 18.86 6.07 -7.36
CA VAL A 339 18.52 4.88 -8.15
C VAL A 339 19.15 3.59 -7.58
N GLU A 340 20.34 3.66 -6.97
CA GLU A 340 20.97 2.48 -6.37
C GLU A 340 20.23 1.99 -5.12
N ASP A 341 19.65 2.90 -4.33
CA ASP A 341 18.80 2.52 -3.19
C ASP A 341 17.53 1.82 -3.67
N VAL A 342 16.96 2.29 -4.79
CA VAL A 342 15.78 1.67 -5.43
C VAL A 342 16.10 0.25 -5.92
N LYS A 343 17.26 0.05 -6.56
CA LYS A 343 17.73 -1.27 -7.00
C LYS A 343 17.97 -2.20 -5.82
N LYS A 344 18.59 -1.71 -4.75
CA LYS A 344 18.82 -2.49 -3.52
C LYS A 344 17.51 -2.92 -2.85
N ALA A 345 16.51 -2.04 -2.86
CA ALA A 345 15.18 -2.31 -2.33
C ALA A 345 14.32 -3.23 -3.22
N ALA A 346 14.82 -3.75 -4.34
CA ALA A 346 14.08 -4.65 -5.22
C ALA A 346 13.78 -6.02 -4.58
N GLY A 347 12.86 -6.77 -5.20
CA GLY A 347 12.41 -8.08 -4.74
C GLY A 347 11.26 -8.01 -3.72
N THR A 348 10.58 -9.13 -3.52
CA THR A 348 9.32 -9.13 -2.75
C THR A 348 9.56 -9.08 -1.24
N LYS A 349 8.71 -8.35 -0.52
CA LYS A 349 8.61 -8.38 0.95
C LYS A 349 7.18 -8.69 1.34
N TYR A 350 6.99 -9.87 1.93
CA TYR A 350 5.69 -10.41 2.29
C TYR A 350 5.27 -10.06 3.74
N SER A 351 5.81 -8.97 4.28
CA SER A 351 5.44 -8.44 5.60
C SER A 351 4.99 -6.99 5.49
N ALA A 352 4.17 -6.53 6.44
CA ALA A 352 3.66 -5.16 6.43
C ALA A 352 4.80 -4.14 6.63
N CYS A 353 4.74 -3.04 5.88
CA CYS A 353 5.71 -1.96 5.92
C CYS A 353 4.98 -0.63 6.18
N PRO A 354 5.35 0.15 7.21
CA PRO A 354 4.72 1.43 7.48
C PRO A 354 5.26 2.53 6.55
N VAL A 355 4.88 2.46 5.26
CA VAL A 355 5.39 3.30 4.16
C VAL A 355 5.24 4.80 4.37
N PHE A 356 4.25 5.25 5.13
CA PHE A 356 4.03 6.69 5.36
C PHE A 356 4.94 7.27 6.45
N LYS A 357 5.64 6.45 7.26
CA LYS A 357 6.50 6.98 8.35
C LYS A 357 7.61 7.89 7.83
N VAL A 358 8.17 7.60 6.66
CA VAL A 358 9.25 8.39 6.06
C VAL A 358 8.77 9.73 5.47
N LEU A 359 7.45 9.92 5.37
CA LEU A 359 6.86 11.17 4.89
C LEU A 359 6.48 12.13 6.02
N LYS A 360 6.76 11.76 7.28
CA LYS A 360 6.38 12.53 8.46
C LYS A 360 6.72 14.01 8.39
N GLU A 361 7.92 14.31 7.89
CA GLU A 361 8.44 15.69 7.82
C GLU A 361 7.62 16.59 6.88
N TYR A 362 6.85 16.02 5.94
CA TYR A 362 6.00 16.76 5.00
C TYR A 362 4.62 17.12 5.57
N TYR A 363 4.21 16.50 6.69
CA TYR A 363 2.88 16.67 7.30
C TYR A 363 2.90 17.55 8.56
N LYS A 364 3.86 18.49 8.65
CA LYS A 364 3.95 19.45 9.77
C LYS A 364 2.93 20.57 9.60
N LYS A 365 1.66 20.32 9.93
CA LYS A 365 0.63 21.37 10.13
C LYS A 365 0.46 21.70 11.60
N ASP A 366 0.08 22.94 11.89
CA ASP A 366 -0.39 23.36 13.22
C ASP A 366 -1.79 22.75 13.47
N PRO A 367 -2.04 22.06 14.61
CA PRO A 367 -3.35 21.52 14.96
C PRO A 367 -4.51 22.52 14.89
N GLN A 368 -4.25 23.83 15.00
CA GLN A 368 -5.30 24.86 15.00
C GLN A 368 -5.79 25.29 13.60
N ASP A 369 -5.06 24.96 12.53
CA ASP A 369 -5.44 25.37 11.16
C ASP A 369 -6.76 24.72 10.71
N PHE A 370 -7.07 23.51 11.19
CA PHE A 370 -8.27 22.76 10.78
C PHE A 370 -9.61 23.46 11.12
N ARG A 371 -9.69 24.12 12.28
CA ARG A 371 -10.94 24.77 12.71
C ARG A 371 -11.14 26.15 12.12
N ASN A 372 -10.04 26.87 11.84
CA ASN A 372 -10.13 28.21 11.27
C ASN A 372 -10.61 28.21 9.81
N ASP A 373 -10.41 27.11 9.08
CA ASP A 373 -10.89 26.98 7.71
C ASP A 373 -12.31 26.39 7.63
N SER A 374 -12.66 25.43 8.50
CA SER A 374 -14.02 24.85 8.55
C SER A 374 -15.08 25.77 9.17
N VAL A 375 -14.71 26.68 10.08
CA VAL A 375 -15.65 27.70 10.62
C VAL A 375 -15.95 28.80 9.59
N LYS A 376 -15.09 29.02 8.59
CA LYS A 376 -15.31 30.06 7.56
C LYS A 376 -16.29 29.66 6.46
N GLU A 377 -16.56 28.37 6.28
CA GLU A 377 -17.54 27.89 5.27
C GLU A 377 -18.96 27.73 5.82
N VAL A 378 -19.15 27.86 7.14
CA VAL A 378 -20.45 27.72 7.80
C VAL A 378 -20.91 29.04 8.46
N SER A 379 -20.19 30.14 8.25
CA SER A 379 -20.51 31.48 8.79
C SER A 379 -21.08 32.44 7.76
#